data_AF-A0AA92X546-F1
#
_entry.id   AF-A0AA92X546-F1
#
_cell.length_a   1.000
_cell.length_b   1.000
_cell.length_c   1.000
_cell.angle_alpha   90.00
_cell.angle_beta   90.00
_cell.angle_gamma   90.00
#
_symmetry.space_group_name_H-M   'P 1'
#
loop_
_entity.id
_entity.type
_entity.pdbx_description
1 polymer ?
#
loop_
_entity_poly.entity_id
_entity_poly.type
_entity_poly.pdbx_seq_one_letter_code
_entity_poly.pdbx_strand_id
1 'polypeptide(L)' 'MKIISGPLLVAVLGTSLLSGCVPRIEVATPKDPITINMNVKIEHEIHIKVDKDVDNLLKTQSGLF' A
#
# COMPACT_ATOMS: atom_id res chain seq x y z
N MET A 1 -50.11 30.01 21.12
CA MET A 1 -48.67 29.81 20.83
C MET A 1 -48.02 29.21 22.05
N LYS A 2 -47.74 27.90 21.98
CA LYS A 2 -47.36 27.08 23.13
C LYS A 2 -45.89 27.33 23.44
N ILE A 3 -45.67 27.68 24.70
CA ILE A 3 -44.41 28.06 25.32
C ILE A 3 -43.33 27.02 25.00
N ILE A 4 -42.25 27.47 24.36
CA ILE A 4 -41.02 26.69 24.19
C ILE A 4 -40.45 26.53 25.60
N SER A 5 -40.65 25.34 26.14
CA SER A 5 -40.28 24.98 27.51
C SER A 5 -38.76 25.10 27.68
N GLY A 6 -38.32 25.78 28.74
CA GLY A 6 -36.92 25.97 29.13
C GLY A 6 -35.99 24.75 28.99
N PRO A 7 -36.42 23.49 29.26
CA PRO A 7 -35.55 22.32 29.05
C PRO A 7 -35.21 22.03 27.59
N LEU A 8 -36.05 22.43 26.62
CA LEU A 8 -35.82 22.16 25.20
C LEU A 8 -34.72 23.07 24.61
N LEU A 9 -34.58 24.29 25.15
CA LEU A 9 -33.53 25.23 24.74
C LEU A 9 -32.15 24.83 25.28
N VAL A 10 -32.11 24.26 26.49
CA VAL A 10 -30.87 23.72 27.10
C VAL A 10 -30.39 22.48 26.35
N ALA A 11 -31.30 21.60 25.90
CA ALA A 11 -30.94 20.42 25.12
C ALA A 11 -30.31 20.78 23.76
N VAL A 12 -30.86 21.78 23.07
CA VAL A 12 -30.34 22.25 21.76
C VAL A 12 -28.98 22.95 21.91
N LEU A 13 -28.76 23.68 23.00
CA LEU A 13 -27.47 24.30 23.30
C LEU A 13 -26.40 23.23 23.62
N GLY A 14 -26.77 22.20 24.38
CA GLY A 14 -25.86 21.12 24.77
C GLY A 14 -25.34 20.29 23.59
N THR A 15 -26.20 19.97 22.62
CA THR A 15 -25.80 19.22 21.42
C THR A 15 -24.86 20.02 20.52
N SER A 16 -24.96 21.35 20.51
CA SER A 16 -24.10 22.22 19.69
C SER A 16 -22.67 22.32 20.23
N LEU A 17 -22.48 22.11 21.53
CA LEU A 17 -21.15 22.12 22.17
C LEU A 17 -20.36 20.84 21.91
N LEU A 18 -21.03 19.74 21.58
CA LEU A 18 -20.42 18.43 21.33
C LEU A 18 -20.08 18.18 19.85
N SER A 19 -20.62 19.00 18.92
CA SER A 19 -20.37 18.87 17.47
C SER A 19 -19.02 19.40 16.99
N GLY A 20 -18.16 19.91 17.89
CA GLY A 20 -16.86 20.51 17.54
C GLY A 20 -15.66 19.56 17.52
N CYS A 21 -15.80 18.32 17.97
CA CYS A 21 -14.68 17.36 17.98
C CYS A 21 -14.46 16.76 16.60
N VAL A 22 -13.75 17.48 15.73
CA VAL A 22 -13.19 16.92 14.49
C VAL A 22 -11.75 16.50 14.78
N PRO A 23 -11.44 15.21 14.97
CA PRO A 23 -10.06 14.79 15.16
C PRO A 23 -9.28 15.11 13.88
N ARG A 24 -8.32 16.03 13.98
CA ARG A 24 -7.36 16.31 12.91
C ARG A 24 -6.44 15.10 12.80
N ILE A 25 -6.70 14.26 11.79
CA ILE A 25 -5.81 13.17 11.43
C ILE A 25 -4.77 13.76 10.49
N GLU A 26 -3.58 14.00 11.01
CA GLU A 26 -2.44 14.43 10.21
C GLU A 26 -1.66 13.20 9.77
N VAL A 27 -1.62 12.95 8.46
CA VAL A 27 -0.72 11.97 7.88
C VAL A 27 0.64 12.65 7.73
N ALA A 28 1.44 12.60 8.79
CA ALA A 28 2.81 13.07 8.73
C ALA A 28 3.68 11.98 8.07
N THR A 29 4.16 12.24 6.86
CA THR A 29 5.25 11.46 6.29
C THR A 29 6.49 11.64 7.19
N PRO A 30 7.20 10.56 7.57
CA PRO A 30 8.42 10.67 8.36
C PRO A 30 9.39 11.67 7.72
N LYS A 31 9.97 12.57 8.53
CA LYS A 31 10.97 13.54 8.07
C LYS A 31 12.28 12.86 7.65
N ASP A 32 12.56 11.74 8.31
CA ASP A 32 13.76 10.95 8.09
C ASP A 32 13.49 9.82 7.10
N PRO A 33 14.43 9.51 6.21
CA PRO A 33 14.29 8.44 5.25
C PRO A 33 14.21 7.07 5.95
N ILE A 34 13.29 6.22 5.47
CA ILE A 34 13.16 4.85 5.95
C ILE A 34 14.35 4.04 5.43
N THR A 35 15.20 3.56 6.34
CA THR A 35 16.34 2.71 5.99
C THR A 35 15.90 1.25 5.94
N ILE A 36 15.75 0.71 4.74
CA ILE A 36 15.41 -0.70 4.54
C ILE A 36 16.70 -1.50 4.35
N ASN A 37 17.22 -2.08 5.44
CA ASN A 37 18.40 -2.94 5.39
C ASN A 37 17.98 -4.39 5.10
N MET A 38 18.05 -4.80 3.83
CA MET A 38 17.70 -6.16 3.42
C MET A 38 18.93 -6.91 2.92
N ASN A 39 19.21 -8.07 3.52
CA ASN A 39 20.18 -9.03 2.99
C ASN A 39 19.44 -10.03 2.09
N VAL A 40 19.34 -9.73 0.80
CA VAL A 40 18.68 -10.61 -0.19
C VAL A 40 19.75 -11.37 -0.97
N LYS A 41 19.69 -12.71 -0.94
CA LYS A 41 20.46 -13.57 -1.84
C LYS A 41 19.52 -14.08 -2.93
N ILE A 42 19.73 -13.63 -4.16
CA ILE A 42 18.94 -14.06 -5.32
C ILE A 42 19.73 -15.14 -6.03
N GLU A 43 19.30 -16.39 -5.89
CA GLU A 43 19.85 -17.53 -6.63
C GLU A 43 18.90 -17.82 -7.80
N HIS A 44 19.37 -17.54 -9.02
CA HIS A 44 18.62 -17.81 -10.24
C HIS A 44 19.42 -18.80 -11.09
N GLU A 45 18.98 -20.05 -11.10
CA GLU A 45 19.58 -21.11 -11.91
C GLU A 45 18.69 -21.38 -13.13
N ILE A 46 19.19 -21.02 -14.32
CA ILE A 46 18.51 -21.34 -15.58
C ILE A 46 19.02 -22.70 -16.06
N HIS A 47 18.24 -23.75 -15.83
CA HIS A 47 18.47 -25.05 -16.46
C HIS A 47 17.85 -25.05 -17.86
N ILE A 48 18.67 -24.74 -18.88
CA ILE A 48 18.26 -24.92 -20.28
C ILE A 48 18.36 -26.41 -20.62
N LYS A 49 17.25 -27.13 -20.57
CA LYS A 49 17.15 -28.46 -21.18
C LYS A 49 16.83 -28.28 -22.66
N VAL A 50 17.81 -28.57 -23.53
CA VAL A 50 17.65 -28.49 -24.97
C VAL A 50 16.86 -29.71 -25.45
N ASP A 51 15.72 -29.47 -26.09
CA ASP A 51 14.97 -30.53 -26.78
C ASP A 51 15.82 -31.11 -27.91
N LYS A 52 15.71 -32.42 -28.14
CA LYS A 52 16.56 -33.15 -29.11
C LYS A 52 16.48 -32.57 -30.52
N ASP A 53 15.35 -31.99 -30.89
CA ASP A 53 15.15 -31.37 -32.20
C ASP A 53 15.93 -30.04 -32.31
N VAL A 54 16.08 -29.30 -31.21
CA VAL A 54 16.89 -28.08 -31.14
C VAL A 54 18.39 -28.43 -31.14
N ASP A 55 18.80 -29.49 -30.45
CA ASP A 55 20.20 -29.99 -30.47
C ASP A 55 20.65 -30.37 -31.89
N ASN A 56 19.78 -31.00 -32.68
CA ASN A 56 20.06 -31.34 -34.08
C ASN A 56 20.18 -30.09 -34.98
N LEU A 57 19.33 -29.08 -34.76
CA LEU A 57 19.40 -27.82 -35.50
C LEU A 57 20.63 -26.99 -35.11
N LEU A 58 21.02 -26.99 -33.83
CA LEU A 58 22.23 -26.33 -33.33
C LEU A 58 23.51 -27.00 -33.84
N LYS A 59 23.54 -28.33 -33.94
CA LYS A 59 24.66 -29.08 -34.54
C LYS A 59 24.84 -28.79 -36.03
N THR A 60 23.75 -28.52 -36.73
CA THR A 60 23.76 -28.23 -38.17
C THR A 60 24.26 -26.81 -38.47
N GLN A 61 24.14 -25.89 -37.50
CA GLN A 61 24.59 -24.50 -37.61
C GLN A 61 25.65 -24.18 -36.54
N SER A 62 26.82 -24.82 -36.68
CA SER A 62 27.97 -24.79 -35.77
C SER A 62 28.76 -23.46 -35.73
N GLY A 63 28.10 -22.32 -35.96
CA GLY A 63 28.75 -21.00 -36.02
C GLY A 63 27.98 -19.85 -35.37
N LEU A 64 26.95 -20.15 -34.56
CA LEU A 64 26.06 -19.13 -34.00
C LEU A 64 26.35 -18.76 -32.53
N PHE A 65 27.31 -19.41 -31.86
CA PHE A 65 27.87 -19.00 -30.56
C PHE A 65 29.32 -19.49 -30.41
#